data_AF-A0A1Q6RQ28-F1
#
_entry.id   AF-A0A1Q6RQ28-F1
#
_cell.length_a   1.000
_cell.length_b   1.000
_cell.length_c   1.000
_cell.angle_alpha   90.00
_cell.angle_beta   90.00
_cell.angle_gamma   90.00
#
_symmetry.space_group_name_H-M   'P 1'
#
loop_
_entity.id
_entity.type
_entity.pdbx_description
1 polymer ?
#
loop_
_entity_poly.entity_id
_entity_poly.type
_entity_poly.pdbx_seq_one_letter_code
_entity_poly.pdbx_strand_id
1 'polypeptide(L)'
;MFRNELMQELCAELDTTVTQRSRYCVLYINGEYWGIYCLKDDITRQFYANLTGTAKEDVTMLPSPVSQSTAVYTEALGLWRDTSLTRREAYERFCEAMDMDGFIDWVLLEGYCANVDIKSNLRYFRTGDGPWQIAFYDLDWAFQTRSNCFFDLIGPEQTAQIAPTIRWLFGIDDFRERLLTRYAELTETTLSDEHVTEKIDGFRALLAPEIARERAHWGGSEEGWNEQVDALRANIADDYAAHTVRSLCSILGMGDEERMEYFGF
;
A
#
# COMPACT_ATOMS: atom_id res chain seq x y z
N MET A 1 -8.47 14.52 -2.16
CA MET A 1 -8.48 14.67 -3.64
C MET A 1 -7.34 13.92 -4.31
N PHE A 2 -6.16 13.76 -3.68
CA PHE A 2 -5.04 13.04 -4.30
C PHE A 2 -4.29 12.05 -3.39
N ARG A 3 -4.79 11.72 -2.18
CA ARG A 3 -4.08 10.76 -1.29
C ARG A 3 -3.92 9.39 -1.94
N ASN A 4 -4.99 8.91 -2.59
CA ASN A 4 -4.96 7.66 -3.31
C ASN A 4 -3.96 7.69 -4.47
N GLU A 5 -4.04 8.72 -5.30
CA GLU A 5 -3.20 8.90 -6.48
C GLU A 5 -1.73 9.06 -6.11
N LEU A 6 -1.43 9.78 -5.03
CA LEU A 6 -0.08 9.91 -4.48
C LEU A 6 0.53 8.55 -4.15
N MET A 7 -0.18 7.73 -3.38
CA MET A 7 0.35 6.42 -2.99
C MET A 7 0.42 5.44 -4.16
N GLN A 8 -0.53 5.51 -5.10
CA GLN A 8 -0.47 4.68 -6.30
C GLN A 8 0.69 5.06 -7.20
N GLU A 9 1.03 6.35 -7.34
CA GLU A 9 2.21 6.78 -8.08
C GLU A 9 3.51 6.32 -7.43
N LEU A 10 3.64 6.47 -6.10
CA LEU A 10 4.80 5.99 -5.35
C LEU A 10 4.95 4.46 -5.48
N CYS A 11 3.86 3.72 -5.33
CA CYS A 11 3.87 2.27 -5.54
C CYS A 11 4.27 1.89 -6.98
N ALA A 12 3.84 2.67 -7.96
CA ALA A 12 4.11 2.39 -9.37
C ALA A 12 5.57 2.66 -9.79
N GLU A 13 6.35 3.35 -8.96
CA GLU A 13 7.79 3.54 -9.14
C GLU A 13 8.61 2.32 -8.72
N LEU A 14 8.05 1.45 -7.87
CA LEU A 14 8.74 0.25 -7.38
C LEU A 14 8.71 -0.90 -8.38
N ASP A 15 7.69 -0.96 -9.24
CA ASP A 15 7.47 -2.00 -10.27
C ASP A 15 7.39 -3.44 -9.73
N THR A 16 7.12 -3.61 -8.43
CA THR A 16 7.00 -4.91 -7.73
C THR A 16 5.58 -5.26 -7.33
N THR A 17 4.74 -4.24 -7.07
CA THR A 17 3.40 -4.41 -6.52
C THR A 17 2.34 -4.06 -7.57
N VAL A 18 1.26 -4.85 -7.64
CA VAL A 18 0.12 -4.56 -8.51
C VAL A 18 -0.58 -3.29 -8.02
N THR A 19 -0.63 -2.24 -8.84
CA THR A 19 -1.24 -0.95 -8.50
C THR A 19 -2.02 -0.38 -9.69
N GLN A 20 -2.99 0.50 -9.43
CA GLN A 20 -3.74 1.16 -10.51
C GLN A 20 -2.93 2.34 -11.06
N ARG A 21 -3.07 2.60 -12.36
CA ARG A 21 -2.71 3.88 -12.94
C ARG A 21 -3.93 4.80 -12.94
N SER A 22 -3.69 6.09 -12.82
CA SER A 22 -4.74 7.09 -12.84
C SER A 22 -4.35 8.32 -13.65
N ARG A 23 -5.35 9.04 -14.16
CA ARG A 23 -5.18 10.33 -14.80
C ARG A 23 -6.35 11.24 -14.47
N TYR A 24 -6.05 12.44 -13.98
CA TYR A 24 -7.06 13.47 -13.77
C TYR A 24 -7.72 13.93 -15.07
N CYS A 25 -9.01 14.23 -15.01
CA CYS A 25 -9.79 14.81 -16.09
C CYS A 25 -10.84 15.77 -15.53
N VAL A 26 -11.36 16.63 -16.40
CA VAL A 26 -12.53 17.46 -16.08
C VAL A 26 -13.75 16.85 -16.76
N LEU A 27 -14.76 16.51 -15.98
CA LEU A 27 -16.00 15.93 -16.49
C LEU A 27 -16.97 17.03 -16.92
N TYR A 28 -17.57 16.83 -18.09
CA TYR A 28 -18.75 17.58 -18.52
C TYR A 28 -19.89 16.62 -18.86
N ILE A 29 -21.09 16.90 -18.36
CA ILE A 29 -22.30 16.13 -18.69
C ILE A 29 -23.27 17.10 -19.36
N ASN A 30 -23.66 16.79 -20.60
CA ASN A 30 -24.53 17.65 -21.43
C ASN A 30 -24.03 19.11 -21.58
N GLY A 31 -22.70 19.31 -21.57
CA GLY A 31 -22.08 20.64 -21.67
C GLY A 31 -21.94 21.38 -20.35
N GLU A 32 -22.47 20.85 -19.24
CA GLU A 32 -22.30 21.42 -17.90
C GLU A 32 -21.04 20.87 -17.24
N TYR A 33 -20.33 21.70 -16.47
CA TYR A 33 -19.14 21.30 -15.71
C TYR A 33 -19.54 20.47 -14.48
N TRP A 34 -18.85 19.35 -14.28
CA TRP A 34 -19.09 18.43 -13.16
C TRP A 34 -17.89 18.22 -12.25
N GLY A 35 -16.79 18.94 -12.47
CA GLY A 35 -15.63 18.86 -11.59
C GLY A 35 -14.49 17.99 -12.13
N ILE A 36 -13.49 17.85 -11.27
CA ILE A 36 -12.29 17.06 -11.44
C ILE A 36 -12.60 15.61 -11.07
N TYR A 37 -12.24 14.68 -11.94
CA TYR A 37 -12.33 13.24 -11.73
C TYR A 37 -11.00 12.57 -12.03
N CYS A 38 -10.85 11.33 -11.59
CA CYS A 38 -9.76 10.46 -12.00
C CYS A 38 -10.30 9.34 -12.89
N LEU A 39 -9.76 9.24 -14.10
CA LEU A 39 -9.83 8.01 -14.89
C LEU A 39 -8.82 7.05 -14.29
N LYS A 40 -9.29 5.90 -13.80
CA LYS A 40 -8.44 4.89 -13.16
C LYS A 40 -8.66 3.52 -13.79
N ASP A 41 -7.66 2.67 -13.70
CA ASP A 41 -7.81 1.25 -14.02
C ASP A 41 -8.87 0.60 -13.12
N ASP A 42 -9.68 -0.30 -13.66
CA ASP A 42 -10.63 -1.09 -12.86
C ASP A 42 -9.99 -2.40 -12.42
N ILE A 43 -9.77 -2.58 -11.09
CA ILE A 43 -9.12 -3.76 -10.52
C ILE A 43 -9.97 -5.01 -10.74
N THR A 44 -9.66 -5.69 -11.83
CA THR A 44 -10.37 -6.86 -12.33
C THR A 44 -9.39 -7.90 -12.85
N ARG A 45 -9.88 -9.11 -13.13
CA ARG A 45 -9.12 -10.12 -13.87
C ARG A 45 -8.62 -9.62 -15.22
N GLN A 46 -9.41 -8.78 -15.92
CA GLN A 46 -9.00 -8.23 -17.21
C GLN A 46 -7.85 -7.23 -17.06
N PHE A 47 -7.91 -6.38 -16.03
CA PHE A 47 -6.80 -5.48 -15.71
C PHE A 47 -5.51 -6.25 -15.47
N TYR A 48 -5.55 -7.27 -14.61
CA TYR A 48 -4.36 -8.06 -14.29
C TYR A 48 -3.86 -8.87 -15.50
N ALA A 49 -4.75 -9.39 -16.34
CA ALA A 49 -4.40 -10.04 -17.60
C ALA A 49 -3.66 -9.08 -18.55
N ASN A 50 -4.13 -7.84 -18.67
CA ASN A 50 -3.46 -6.81 -19.47
C ASN A 50 -2.08 -6.45 -18.89
N LEU A 51 -1.99 -6.33 -17.56
CA LEU A 51 -0.73 -6.01 -16.86
C LEU A 51 0.33 -7.09 -17.09
N THR A 52 -0.06 -8.37 -17.06
CA THR A 52 0.86 -9.51 -17.16
C THR A 52 1.02 -10.07 -18.57
N GLY A 53 0.22 -9.60 -19.53
CA GLY A 53 0.19 -10.15 -20.90
C GLY A 53 -0.39 -11.56 -20.98
N THR A 54 -1.22 -11.96 -20.00
CA THR A 54 -1.80 -13.31 -19.89
C THR A 54 -3.25 -13.34 -20.40
N ALA A 55 -3.82 -14.52 -20.61
CA ALA A 55 -5.24 -14.64 -20.91
C ALA A 55 -6.06 -14.44 -19.62
N LYS A 56 -7.17 -13.71 -19.71
CA LYS A 56 -8.06 -13.44 -18.56
C LYS A 56 -8.58 -14.71 -17.90
N GLU A 57 -8.77 -15.75 -18.69
CA GLU A 57 -9.26 -17.06 -18.28
C GLU A 57 -8.26 -17.77 -17.36
N ASP A 58 -6.98 -17.45 -17.49
CA ASP A 58 -5.89 -18.00 -16.66
C ASP A 58 -5.71 -17.20 -15.35
N VAL A 59 -6.36 -16.04 -15.22
CA VAL A 59 -6.26 -15.18 -14.04
C VAL A 59 -7.26 -15.61 -12.98
N THR A 60 -6.75 -15.93 -11.79
CA THR A 60 -7.52 -16.02 -10.57
C THR A 60 -7.47 -14.70 -9.81
N MET A 61 -8.63 -14.20 -9.39
CA MET A 61 -8.74 -13.01 -8.54
C MET A 61 -9.70 -13.30 -7.39
N LEU A 62 -9.25 -13.07 -6.16
CA LEU A 62 -10.05 -13.27 -4.94
C LEU A 62 -10.05 -12.00 -4.08
N PRO A 63 -11.21 -11.51 -3.62
CA PRO A 63 -11.28 -10.42 -2.65
C PRO A 63 -11.03 -10.92 -1.22
N SER A 64 -10.40 -10.09 -0.38
CA SER A 64 -10.41 -10.32 1.06
C SER A 64 -11.79 -9.97 1.66
N PRO A 65 -12.29 -10.74 2.65
CA PRO A 65 -11.73 -12.01 3.12
C PRO A 65 -12.05 -13.16 2.18
N VAL A 66 -11.17 -14.17 2.16
CA VAL A 66 -11.38 -15.42 1.42
C VAL A 66 -11.84 -16.56 2.35
N SER A 67 -12.49 -17.58 1.77
CA SER A 67 -12.75 -18.83 2.49
C SER A 67 -11.44 -19.53 2.86
N GLN A 68 -11.41 -20.19 4.02
CA GLN A 68 -10.24 -20.95 4.48
C GLN A 68 -9.91 -22.16 3.60
N SER A 69 -10.83 -22.56 2.72
CA SER A 69 -10.63 -23.63 1.73
C SER A 69 -10.05 -23.13 0.40
N THR A 70 -9.80 -21.83 0.24
CA THR A 70 -9.22 -21.29 -1.00
C THR A 70 -7.72 -21.51 -1.04
N ALA A 71 -7.18 -21.66 -2.25
CA ALA A 71 -5.75 -21.85 -2.50
C ALA A 71 -4.89 -20.78 -1.80
N VAL A 72 -5.19 -19.49 -1.97
CA VAL A 72 -4.44 -18.40 -1.29
C VAL A 72 -4.44 -18.53 0.24
N TYR A 73 -5.51 -19.05 0.84
CA TYR A 73 -5.53 -19.28 2.28
C TYR A 73 -4.69 -20.49 2.67
N THR A 74 -4.87 -21.63 1.99
CA THR A 74 -4.18 -22.88 2.34
C THR A 74 -2.69 -22.87 1.98
N GLU A 75 -2.32 -22.12 0.96
CA GLU A 75 -0.95 -22.01 0.44
C GLU A 75 -0.17 -20.86 1.09
N ALA A 76 -0.85 -19.84 1.67
CA ALA A 76 -0.17 -18.68 2.26
C ALA A 76 -0.78 -18.21 3.58
N LEU A 77 -1.98 -17.60 3.57
CA LEU A 77 -2.50 -16.85 4.72
C LEU A 77 -2.70 -17.70 5.98
N GLY A 78 -3.01 -18.99 5.81
CA GLY A 78 -3.29 -19.94 6.88
C GLY A 78 -2.12 -20.79 7.33
N LEU A 79 -0.95 -20.72 6.67
CA LEU A 79 0.17 -21.65 6.93
C LEU A 79 0.66 -21.66 8.37
N TRP A 80 0.63 -20.51 9.04
CA TRP A 80 1.03 -20.39 10.45
C TRP A 80 0.15 -21.21 11.42
N ARG A 81 -1.02 -21.69 10.97
CA ARG A 81 -1.93 -22.55 11.76
C ARG A 81 -1.70 -24.04 11.52
N ASP A 82 -0.91 -24.41 10.53
CA ASP A 82 -0.68 -25.82 10.19
C ASP A 82 0.31 -26.44 11.18
N THR A 83 -0.20 -27.20 12.14
CA THR A 83 0.60 -27.87 13.16
C THR A 83 1.39 -29.07 12.64
N SER A 84 1.19 -29.47 11.37
CA SER A 84 1.98 -30.54 10.74
C SER A 84 3.32 -30.05 10.19
N LEU A 85 3.48 -28.73 10.02
CA LEU A 85 4.70 -28.10 9.53
C LEU A 85 5.51 -27.52 10.68
N THR A 86 6.84 -27.59 10.57
CA THR A 86 7.71 -26.71 11.33
C THR A 86 7.54 -25.26 10.86
N ARG A 87 7.92 -24.30 11.70
CA ARG A 87 7.88 -22.87 11.33
C ARG A 87 8.67 -22.57 10.05
N ARG A 88 9.81 -23.24 9.86
CA ARG A 88 10.64 -23.08 8.66
C ARG A 88 9.97 -23.64 7.41
N GLU A 89 9.41 -24.85 7.49
CA GLU A 89 8.68 -25.44 6.34
C GLU A 89 7.45 -24.61 5.95
N ALA A 90 6.72 -24.06 6.93
CA ALA A 90 5.63 -23.14 6.67
C ALA A 90 6.12 -21.84 6.01
N TYR A 91 7.28 -21.31 6.40
CA TYR A 91 7.85 -20.12 5.76
C TYR A 91 8.31 -20.39 4.32
N GLU A 92 8.99 -21.51 4.09
CA GLU A 92 9.43 -21.92 2.75
C GLU A 92 8.23 -22.05 1.80
N ARG A 93 7.14 -22.69 2.26
CA ARG A 93 5.89 -22.77 1.48
C ARG A 93 5.24 -21.41 1.23
N PHE A 94 5.28 -20.51 2.21
CA PHE A 94 4.77 -19.15 2.01
C PHE A 94 5.56 -18.43 0.90
N CYS A 95 6.90 -18.53 0.94
CA CYS A 95 7.79 -17.95 -0.05
C CYS A 95 7.61 -18.54 -1.45
N GLU A 96 7.28 -19.84 -1.56
CA GLU A 96 6.96 -20.47 -2.85
C GLU A 96 5.60 -20.02 -3.39
N ALA A 97 4.63 -19.76 -2.51
CA ALA A 97 3.26 -19.42 -2.89
C ALA A 97 3.06 -17.93 -3.19
N MET A 98 3.87 -17.04 -2.63
CA MET A 98 3.72 -15.58 -2.74
C MET A 98 4.84 -14.95 -3.56
N ASP A 99 4.50 -13.90 -4.31
CA ASP A 99 5.50 -13.03 -4.91
C ASP A 99 6.12 -12.18 -3.80
N MET A 100 7.26 -12.63 -3.29
CA MET A 100 7.82 -12.08 -2.06
C MET A 100 8.30 -10.63 -2.18
N ASP A 101 8.78 -10.22 -3.35
CA ASP A 101 9.26 -8.85 -3.54
C ASP A 101 8.09 -7.87 -3.55
N GLY A 102 7.04 -8.18 -4.33
CA GLY A 102 5.79 -7.43 -4.30
C GLY A 102 5.06 -7.48 -2.96
N PHE A 103 5.10 -8.61 -2.25
CA PHE A 103 4.49 -8.73 -0.93
C PHE A 103 5.19 -7.86 0.13
N ILE A 104 6.52 -7.84 0.13
CA ILE A 104 7.31 -7.00 1.05
C ILE A 104 7.03 -5.52 0.77
N ASP A 105 7.06 -5.10 -0.49
CA ASP A 105 6.77 -3.72 -0.87
C ASP A 105 5.32 -3.34 -0.50
N TRP A 106 4.35 -4.23 -0.70
CA TRP A 106 2.96 -4.02 -0.27
C TRP A 106 2.85 -3.83 1.26
N VAL A 107 3.52 -4.67 2.07
CA VAL A 107 3.53 -4.54 3.54
C VAL A 107 4.12 -3.19 3.96
N LEU A 108 5.22 -2.78 3.34
CA LEU A 108 5.89 -1.52 3.64
C LEU A 108 5.04 -0.32 3.23
N LEU A 109 4.39 -0.35 2.06
CA LEU A 109 3.53 0.72 1.57
C LEU A 109 2.26 0.89 2.42
N GLU A 110 1.55 -0.20 2.75
CA GLU A 110 0.37 -0.15 3.63
C GLU A 110 0.72 0.32 5.04
N GLY A 111 1.87 -0.16 5.56
CA GLY A 111 2.40 0.24 6.86
C GLY A 111 2.79 1.71 6.88
N TYR A 112 3.54 2.16 5.87
CA TYR A 112 3.94 3.55 5.69
C TYR A 112 2.72 4.46 5.63
N CYS A 113 1.70 4.15 4.80
CA CYS A 113 0.59 5.06 4.61
C CYS A 113 -0.51 5.02 5.68
N ALA A 114 -0.36 4.18 6.72
CA ALA A 114 -1.32 4.04 7.82
C ALA A 114 -2.76 3.87 7.29
N ASN A 115 -2.94 2.95 6.36
CA ASN A 115 -4.25 2.71 5.75
C ASN A 115 -5.19 2.03 6.75
N VAL A 116 -6.29 2.69 7.09
CA VAL A 116 -7.26 2.16 8.06
C VAL A 116 -8.21 1.11 7.47
N ASP A 117 -8.31 1.01 6.12
CA ASP A 117 -9.34 0.21 5.44
C ASP A 117 -8.81 -1.06 4.75
N ILE A 118 -7.93 -1.79 5.43
CA ILE A 118 -7.30 -3.01 4.88
C ILE A 118 -8.11 -4.30 5.14
N LYS A 119 -9.38 -4.21 5.49
CA LYS A 119 -10.20 -5.42 5.75
C LYS A 119 -10.76 -6.01 4.46
N SER A 120 -11.30 -5.16 3.60
CA SER A 120 -11.96 -5.52 2.34
C SER A 120 -11.22 -5.03 1.09
N ASN A 121 -10.30 -4.07 1.23
CA ASN A 121 -9.62 -3.43 0.10
C ASN A 121 -8.35 -4.19 -0.30
N LEU A 122 -8.43 -5.52 -0.32
CA LEU A 122 -7.37 -6.39 -0.81
C LEU A 122 -7.90 -7.27 -1.93
N ARG A 123 -7.07 -7.44 -2.95
CA ARG A 123 -7.31 -8.37 -4.06
C ARG A 123 -6.07 -9.23 -4.24
N TYR A 124 -6.27 -10.54 -4.19
CA TYR A 124 -5.25 -11.53 -4.46
C TYR A 124 -5.34 -11.94 -5.92
N PHE A 125 -4.22 -11.89 -6.64
CA PHE A 125 -4.12 -12.25 -8.04
C PHE A 125 -3.10 -13.37 -8.23
N ARG A 126 -3.35 -14.26 -9.19
CA ARG A 126 -2.32 -15.11 -9.80
C ARG A 126 -2.72 -15.52 -11.21
N THR A 127 -1.73 -15.90 -12.01
CA THR A 127 -1.95 -16.57 -13.29
C THR A 127 -1.60 -18.05 -13.17
N GLY A 128 -2.54 -18.94 -13.49
CA GLY A 128 -2.33 -20.39 -13.36
C GLY A 128 -1.92 -20.79 -11.94
N ASP A 129 -0.78 -21.50 -11.84
CA ASP A 129 -0.15 -21.92 -10.58
C ASP A 129 1.05 -21.04 -10.20
N GLY A 130 1.16 -19.84 -10.79
CA GLY A 130 2.16 -18.85 -10.41
C GLY A 130 1.95 -18.28 -9.00
N PRO A 131 2.92 -17.53 -8.48
CA PRO A 131 2.84 -16.94 -7.15
C PRO A 131 1.69 -15.94 -7.04
N TRP A 132 1.13 -15.85 -5.84
CA TRP A 132 0.11 -14.88 -5.49
C TRP A 132 0.70 -13.48 -5.34
N GLN A 133 0.05 -12.50 -5.93
CA GLN A 133 0.32 -11.07 -5.80
C GLN A 133 -0.85 -10.38 -5.11
N ILE A 134 -0.58 -9.26 -4.44
CA ILE A 134 -1.59 -8.43 -3.77
C ILE A 134 -1.65 -7.08 -4.49
N ALA A 135 -2.87 -6.62 -4.79
CA ALA A 135 -3.05 -5.27 -5.31
C ALA A 135 -3.05 -4.24 -4.18
N PHE A 136 -2.32 -3.15 -4.40
CA PHE A 136 -2.34 -1.93 -3.60
C PHE A 136 -3.32 -0.93 -4.23
N TYR A 137 -4.49 -0.74 -3.60
CA TYR A 137 -5.54 0.09 -4.16
C TYR A 137 -6.53 0.57 -3.08
N ASP A 138 -7.34 1.58 -3.43
CA ASP A 138 -8.35 2.18 -2.55
C ASP A 138 -7.77 2.76 -1.25
N LEU A 139 -7.02 3.86 -1.41
CA LEU A 139 -6.17 4.47 -0.39
C LEU A 139 -6.64 5.88 0.00
N ASP A 140 -7.92 6.18 -0.20
CA ASP A 140 -8.50 7.49 0.15
C ASP A 140 -8.46 7.77 1.65
N TRP A 141 -8.42 6.70 2.45
CA TRP A 141 -8.29 6.69 3.90
C TRP A 141 -6.84 6.51 4.39
N ALA A 142 -5.84 6.65 3.52
CA ALA A 142 -4.45 6.74 3.95
C ALA A 142 -4.18 8.03 4.75
N PHE A 143 -3.13 8.02 5.56
CA PHE A 143 -2.56 9.19 6.25
C PHE A 143 -3.53 9.93 7.18
N GLN A 144 -4.49 9.24 7.80
CA GLN A 144 -5.42 9.86 8.77
C GLN A 144 -4.70 10.27 10.06
N THR A 145 -3.77 9.44 10.52
CA THR A 145 -3.06 9.66 11.79
C THR A 145 -1.64 9.14 11.68
N ARG A 146 -0.66 10.06 11.62
CA ARG A 146 0.77 9.76 11.46
C ARG A 146 1.31 8.74 12.47
N SER A 147 0.83 8.76 13.72
CA SER A 147 1.27 7.81 14.75
C SER A 147 0.80 6.37 14.54
N ASN A 148 -0.13 6.14 13.61
CA ASN A 148 -0.69 4.80 13.36
C ASN A 148 0.01 4.05 12.22
N CYS A 149 1.07 4.61 11.63
CA CYS A 149 1.90 3.88 10.67
C CYS A 149 2.32 2.53 11.24
N PHE A 150 2.21 1.49 10.42
CA PHE A 150 2.31 0.06 10.77
C PHE A 150 1.31 -0.46 11.81
N PHE A 151 0.87 0.33 12.79
CA PHE A 151 -0.16 -0.07 13.75
C PHE A 151 -1.50 -0.38 13.07
N ASP A 152 -1.91 0.41 12.08
CA ASP A 152 -3.14 0.12 11.34
C ASP A 152 -3.01 -1.16 10.47
N LEU A 153 -1.80 -1.61 10.15
CA LEU A 153 -1.58 -2.85 9.41
C LEU A 153 -1.48 -4.10 10.32
N ILE A 154 -0.76 -3.99 11.43
CA ILE A 154 -0.37 -5.16 12.24
C ILE A 154 -0.63 -5.03 13.73
N GLY A 155 -1.13 -3.89 14.19
CA GLY A 155 -1.45 -3.66 15.60
C GLY A 155 -2.37 -4.75 16.18
N PRO A 156 -2.38 -4.94 17.50
CA PRO A 156 -3.09 -6.04 18.15
C PRO A 156 -4.61 -6.02 17.86
N GLU A 157 -5.19 -4.84 17.64
CA GLU A 157 -6.61 -4.66 17.30
C GLU A 157 -6.92 -4.89 15.81
N GLN A 158 -5.91 -5.01 14.95
CA GLN A 158 -6.12 -5.24 13.52
C GLN A 158 -6.55 -6.69 13.26
N THR A 159 -7.71 -6.79 12.60
CA THR A 159 -8.51 -8.01 12.38
C THR A 159 -8.67 -8.38 10.90
N ALA A 160 -8.07 -7.65 9.97
CA ALA A 160 -7.95 -8.06 8.57
C ALA A 160 -7.37 -9.48 8.48
N GLN A 161 -7.88 -10.30 7.56
CA GLN A 161 -7.53 -11.73 7.47
C GLN A 161 -6.02 -11.98 7.30
N ILE A 162 -5.32 -11.05 6.64
CA ILE A 162 -3.89 -11.10 6.38
C ILE A 162 -3.03 -10.71 7.60
N ALA A 163 -3.56 -9.91 8.53
CA ALA A 163 -2.77 -9.34 9.63
C ALA A 163 -2.13 -10.40 10.55
N PRO A 164 -2.81 -11.50 10.93
CA PRO A 164 -2.15 -12.59 11.67
C PRO A 164 -0.98 -13.22 10.93
N THR A 165 -1.05 -13.34 9.60
CA THR A 165 0.04 -13.87 8.76
C THR A 165 1.24 -12.92 8.79
N ILE A 166 1.03 -11.61 8.62
CA ILE A 166 2.10 -10.61 8.69
C ILE A 166 2.76 -10.62 10.07
N ARG A 167 1.97 -10.63 11.16
CA ARG A 167 2.50 -10.75 12.53
C ARG A 167 3.33 -12.01 12.74
N TRP A 168 2.92 -13.14 12.15
CA TRP A 168 3.69 -14.38 12.23
C TRP A 168 5.01 -14.29 11.45
N LEU A 169 5.00 -13.68 10.26
CA LEU A 169 6.19 -13.43 9.43
C LEU A 169 7.19 -12.50 10.11
N PHE A 170 6.73 -11.50 10.87
CA PHE A 170 7.60 -10.58 11.62
C PHE A 170 8.46 -11.27 12.69
N GLY A 171 8.08 -12.48 13.12
CA GLY A 171 8.90 -13.32 13.99
C GLY A 171 9.76 -14.35 13.25
N ILE A 172 10.00 -14.15 11.96
CA ILE A 172 10.89 -14.97 11.12
C ILE A 172 12.06 -14.10 10.70
N ASP A 173 13.27 -14.51 11.08
CA ASP A 173 14.48 -13.71 10.92
C ASP A 173 14.74 -13.35 9.44
N ASP A 174 14.69 -14.34 8.54
CA ASP A 174 14.87 -14.13 7.09
C ASP A 174 13.87 -13.12 6.48
N PHE A 175 12.61 -13.14 6.97
CA PHE A 175 11.60 -12.19 6.49
C PHE A 175 11.89 -10.79 7.02
N ARG A 176 12.23 -10.69 8.30
CA ARG A 176 12.55 -9.42 8.95
C ARG A 176 13.78 -8.77 8.33
N GLU A 177 14.83 -9.52 8.05
CA GLU A 177 16.02 -9.04 7.35
C GLU A 177 15.64 -8.42 6.00
N ARG A 178 14.92 -9.17 5.14
CA ARG A 178 14.48 -8.66 3.83
C ARG A 178 13.59 -7.42 3.94
N LEU A 179 12.64 -7.42 4.88
CA LEU A 179 11.73 -6.30 5.11
C LEU A 179 12.50 -5.03 5.54
N LEU A 180 13.43 -5.16 6.49
CA LEU A 180 14.18 -4.03 7.04
C LEU A 180 15.18 -3.48 6.03
N THR A 181 15.92 -4.35 5.33
CA THR A 181 16.82 -3.93 4.24
C THR A 181 16.05 -3.19 3.17
N ARG A 182 14.91 -3.75 2.71
CA ARG A 182 14.08 -3.09 1.71
C ARG A 182 13.54 -1.76 2.21
N TYR A 183 13.13 -1.67 3.47
CA TYR A 183 12.59 -0.43 3.99
C TYR A 183 13.63 0.68 4.10
N ALA A 184 14.87 0.34 4.50
CA ALA A 184 15.97 1.29 4.52
C ALA A 184 16.24 1.87 3.13
N GLU A 185 16.20 1.04 2.07
CA GLU A 185 16.31 1.52 0.68
C GLU A 185 15.16 2.48 0.32
N LEU A 186 13.91 2.11 0.64
CA LEU A 186 12.75 2.90 0.28
C LEU A 186 12.74 4.26 0.98
N THR A 187 13.12 4.34 2.26
CA THR A 187 13.14 5.60 3.02
C THR A 187 14.23 6.58 2.56
N GLU A 188 15.24 6.10 1.84
CA GLU A 188 16.28 6.93 1.21
C GLU A 188 15.96 7.26 -0.26
N THR A 189 14.90 6.68 -0.83
CA THR A 189 14.53 6.81 -2.24
C THR A 189 13.06 7.20 -2.41
N THR A 190 12.21 6.26 -2.83
CA THR A 190 10.80 6.49 -3.16
C THR A 190 9.97 7.00 -1.98
N LEU A 191 10.28 6.59 -0.76
CA LEU A 191 9.59 7.04 0.46
C LEU A 191 10.37 8.09 1.24
N SER A 192 11.42 8.66 0.64
CA SER A 192 12.14 9.78 1.24
C SER A 192 11.22 11.00 1.38
N ASP A 193 11.43 11.75 2.45
CA ASP A 193 10.68 12.97 2.75
C ASP A 193 10.76 14.00 1.60
N GLU A 194 11.94 14.11 0.95
CA GLU A 194 12.16 14.97 -0.21
C GLU A 194 11.28 14.54 -1.40
N HIS A 195 11.37 13.27 -1.81
CA HIS A 195 10.63 12.76 -2.97
C HIS A 195 9.11 12.80 -2.76
N VAL A 196 8.63 12.44 -1.57
CA VAL A 196 7.20 12.50 -1.24
C VAL A 196 6.69 13.95 -1.23
N THR A 197 7.50 14.90 -0.75
CA THR A 197 7.19 16.33 -0.85
C THR A 197 7.08 16.78 -2.30
N GLU A 198 8.03 16.40 -3.15
CA GLU A 198 8.00 16.73 -4.58
C GLU A 198 6.74 16.21 -5.26
N LYS A 199 6.30 14.99 -4.93
CA LYS A 199 5.04 14.43 -5.43
C LYS A 199 3.83 15.22 -4.99
N ILE A 200 3.73 15.58 -3.72
CA ILE A 200 2.62 16.40 -3.19
C ILE A 200 2.56 17.75 -3.90
N ASP A 201 3.69 18.43 -4.03
CA ASP A 201 3.78 19.73 -4.70
C ASP A 201 3.43 19.60 -6.20
N GLY A 202 3.81 18.48 -6.84
CA GLY A 202 3.39 18.13 -8.19
C GLY A 202 1.87 17.98 -8.35
N PHE A 203 1.20 17.22 -7.48
CA PHE A 203 -0.26 17.11 -7.50
C PHE A 203 -0.94 18.44 -7.23
N ARG A 204 -0.42 19.24 -6.30
CA ARG A 204 -0.94 20.58 -6.02
C ARG A 204 -0.89 21.45 -7.28
N ALA A 205 0.25 21.50 -7.95
CA ALA A 205 0.44 22.27 -9.17
C ALA A 205 -0.45 21.79 -10.33
N LEU A 206 -0.60 20.47 -10.47
CA LEU A 206 -1.46 19.86 -11.49
C LEU A 206 -2.93 20.25 -11.33
N LEU A 207 -3.43 20.25 -10.09
CA LEU A 207 -4.85 20.45 -9.81
C LEU A 207 -5.23 21.92 -9.66
N ALA A 208 -4.32 22.77 -9.17
CA ALA A 208 -4.58 24.17 -8.82
C ALA A 208 -5.41 24.96 -9.86
N PRO A 209 -5.15 24.86 -11.19
CA PRO A 209 -5.92 25.62 -12.18
C PRO A 209 -7.43 25.34 -12.19
N GLU A 210 -7.86 24.15 -11.75
CA GLU A 210 -9.27 23.75 -11.78
C GLU A 210 -9.95 23.79 -10.39
N ILE A 211 -9.20 23.95 -9.30
CA ILE A 211 -9.72 23.89 -7.93
C ILE A 211 -10.82 24.92 -7.67
N ALA A 212 -10.69 26.15 -8.17
CA ALA A 212 -11.72 27.17 -7.96
C ALA A 212 -13.09 26.74 -8.51
N ARG A 213 -13.13 26.16 -9.72
CA ARG A 213 -14.37 25.68 -10.36
C ARG A 213 -14.90 24.43 -9.69
N GLU A 214 -14.00 23.52 -9.33
CA GLU A 214 -14.28 22.28 -8.61
C GLU A 214 -14.98 22.57 -7.27
N ARG A 215 -14.44 23.51 -6.48
CA ARG A 215 -15.00 23.92 -5.19
C ARG A 215 -16.30 24.70 -5.35
N ALA A 216 -16.45 25.49 -6.41
CA ALA A 216 -17.71 26.15 -6.71
C ALA A 216 -18.84 25.14 -7.02
N HIS A 217 -18.52 24.01 -7.66
CA HIS A 217 -19.49 22.97 -8.01
C HIS A 217 -19.81 22.03 -6.82
N TRP A 218 -18.79 21.47 -6.16
CA TRP A 218 -18.97 20.48 -5.09
C TRP A 218 -18.99 21.07 -3.67
N GLY A 219 -18.76 22.37 -3.53
CA GLY A 219 -18.65 23.06 -2.25
C GLY A 219 -17.23 23.12 -1.68
N GLY A 220 -17.03 24.11 -0.79
CA GLY A 220 -15.73 24.45 -0.20
C GLY A 220 -15.13 25.72 -0.83
N SER A 221 -13.85 25.95 -0.58
CA SER A 221 -13.09 27.07 -1.15
C SER A 221 -11.70 26.59 -1.61
N GLU A 222 -11.12 27.33 -2.55
CA GLU A 222 -9.74 27.10 -2.98
C GLU A 222 -8.75 27.26 -1.82
N GLU A 223 -8.97 28.25 -0.94
CA GLU A 223 -8.21 28.44 0.29
C GLU A 223 -8.28 27.20 1.19
N GLY A 224 -9.48 26.68 1.46
CA GLY A 224 -9.64 25.48 2.28
C GLY A 224 -9.02 24.24 1.67
N TRP A 225 -9.03 24.12 0.33
CA TRP A 225 -8.29 23.04 -0.33
C TRP A 225 -6.78 23.17 -0.14
N ASN A 226 -6.23 24.38 -0.29
CA ASN A 226 -4.80 24.64 -0.05
C ASN A 226 -4.40 24.32 1.40
N GLU A 227 -5.22 24.69 2.39
CA GLU A 227 -5.00 24.34 3.80
C GLU A 227 -4.97 22.82 4.01
N GLN A 228 -5.83 22.06 3.34
CA GLN A 228 -5.83 20.59 3.42
C GLN A 228 -4.58 19.97 2.78
N VAL A 229 -4.07 20.57 1.70
CA VAL A 229 -2.80 20.15 1.08
C VAL A 229 -1.63 20.44 2.00
N ASP A 230 -1.57 21.63 2.59
CA ASP A 230 -0.53 22.01 3.54
C ASP A 230 -0.56 21.11 4.79
N ALA A 231 -1.74 20.77 5.29
CA ALA A 231 -1.91 19.83 6.41
C ALA A 231 -1.46 18.40 6.05
N LEU A 232 -1.78 17.92 4.84
CA LEU A 232 -1.28 16.62 4.36
C LEU A 232 0.24 16.62 4.30
N ARG A 233 0.84 17.65 3.70
CA ARG A 233 2.30 17.80 3.61
C ARG A 233 2.93 17.78 5.00
N ALA A 234 2.48 18.62 5.93
CA ALA A 234 3.00 18.63 7.30
C ALA A 234 2.87 17.26 8.00
N ASN A 235 1.85 16.48 7.66
CA ASN A 235 1.65 15.14 8.22
C ASN A 235 2.67 14.12 7.69
N ILE A 236 3.09 14.20 6.42
CA ILE A 236 3.82 13.10 5.74
C ILE A 236 5.14 13.48 5.04
N ALA A 237 5.60 14.73 5.15
CA ALA A 237 6.81 15.22 4.49
C ALA A 237 7.96 15.60 5.45
N ASP A 238 7.68 15.96 6.70
CA ASP A 238 8.72 16.41 7.63
C ASP A 238 9.05 15.31 8.65
N ASP A 239 10.23 14.69 8.56
CA ASP A 239 10.72 13.58 9.42
C ASP A 239 9.80 12.34 9.40
N TYR A 240 9.00 12.17 8.34
CA TYR A 240 7.98 11.13 8.31
C TYR A 240 8.58 9.77 8.02
N ALA A 241 9.52 9.68 7.08
CA ALA A 241 10.29 8.47 6.83
C ALA A 241 10.96 7.95 8.13
N ALA A 242 11.68 8.81 8.84
CA ALA A 242 12.33 8.41 10.09
C ALA A 242 11.31 8.10 11.22
N HIS A 243 10.18 8.81 11.28
CA HIS A 243 9.09 8.49 12.21
C HIS A 243 8.51 7.09 11.98
N THR A 244 8.23 6.75 10.72
CA THR A 244 7.66 5.44 10.35
C THR A 244 8.65 4.30 10.59
N VAL A 245 9.96 4.53 10.38
CA VAL A 245 11.04 3.60 10.79
C VAL A 245 10.99 3.36 12.30
N ARG A 246 10.94 4.41 13.12
CA ARG A 246 10.85 4.28 14.58
C ARG A 246 9.60 3.50 15.00
N SER A 247 8.46 3.74 14.35
CA SER A 247 7.23 2.97 14.59
C SER A 247 7.41 1.49 14.26
N LEU A 248 7.94 1.15 13.08
CA LEU A 248 8.19 -0.24 12.69
C LEU A 248 9.13 -0.94 13.67
N CYS A 249 10.28 -0.32 13.98
CA CYS A 249 11.26 -0.85 14.92
C CYS A 249 10.66 -1.06 16.31
N SER A 250 9.84 -0.14 16.79
CA SER A 250 9.13 -0.28 18.06
C SER A 250 8.18 -1.48 18.07
N ILE A 251 7.46 -1.72 16.96
CA ILE A 251 6.54 -2.86 16.87
C ILE A 251 7.31 -4.18 16.78
N LEU A 252 8.45 -4.19 16.10
CA LEU A 252 9.35 -5.35 16.01
C LEU A 252 10.15 -5.61 17.29
N GLY A 253 10.11 -4.69 18.26
CA GLY A 253 10.88 -4.79 19.50
C GLY A 253 12.40 -4.67 19.28
N MET A 254 12.82 -3.95 18.25
CA MET A 254 14.22 -3.76 17.91
C MET A 254 14.91 -2.82 18.91
N GLY A 255 16.15 -3.15 19.28
CA GLY A 255 17.02 -2.29 20.09
C GLY A 255 17.70 -1.20 19.25
N ASP A 256 18.38 -0.26 19.92
CA ASP A 256 19.07 0.85 19.25
C ASP A 256 20.21 0.38 18.33
N GLU A 257 20.96 -0.67 18.71
CA GLU A 257 22.05 -1.22 17.88
C GLU A 257 21.54 -1.77 16.55
N GLU A 258 20.43 -2.52 16.59
CA GLU A 258 19.82 -3.09 15.39
C GLU A 258 19.20 -1.99 14.51
N ARG A 259 18.53 -1.00 15.12
CA ARG A 259 18.00 0.14 14.35
C ARG A 259 19.14 0.90 13.64
N MET A 260 20.25 1.12 14.34
CA MET A 260 21.43 1.78 13.78
C MET A 260 22.06 0.97 12.62
N GLU A 261 22.07 -0.36 12.70
CA GLU A 261 22.58 -1.24 11.65
C GLU A 261 21.83 -1.06 10.32
N TYR A 262 20.50 -0.99 10.36
CA TYR A 262 19.69 -0.86 9.15
C TYR A 262 19.50 0.59 8.68
N PHE A 263 19.32 1.53 9.61
CA PHE A 263 18.84 2.88 9.28
C PHE A 263 19.82 4.01 9.64
N GLY A 264 20.90 3.72 10.35
CA GLY A 264 21.94 4.71 10.69
C GLY A 264 21.54 5.74 11.78
N PHE A 265 20.46 5.51 12.54
CA PHE A 265 20.05 6.34 13.68
C PHE A 265 19.25 5.57 14.74
#